data_AF-A0A2W1N167-F1
#
_entry.id   AF-A0A2W1N167-F1
#
_cell.length_a   1.000
_cell.length_b   1.000
_cell.length_c   1.000
_cell.angle_alpha   90.00
_cell.angle_beta   90.00
_cell.angle_gamma   90.00
#
_symmetry.space_group_name_H-M   'P 1'
#
loop_
_entity.id
_entity.type
_entity.pdbx_description
1 polymer ?
#
loop_
_entity_poly.entity_id
_entity_poly.type
_entity_poly.pdbx_seq_one_letter_code
_entity_poly.pdbx_strand_id
1 'polypeptide(L)'
;MTVGLMAGTLLTSCGEASKNDLKDAKEDMSEVTGDLKRANKDAKLEVKNAVNAQWDTFKTQSDLAISSTEAEILVLREKIAKANDAQRKKLNAALDKLEKKNQELKAEIAERNQKIKEEAIDFDEAAKESEKEFEREFNHDMKELGTALKDLFKNNVE
;
A
#
# COMPACT_ATOMS: atom_id res chain seq x y z
N MET A 1 -28.01 61.91 50.99
CA MET A 1 -28.46 60.57 51.40
C MET A 1 -27.31 59.60 51.19
N THR A 2 -26.69 59.18 52.27
CA THR A 2 -25.70 58.10 52.33
C THR A 2 -26.43 56.77 52.17
N VAL A 3 -26.20 56.06 51.06
CA VAL A 3 -26.56 54.65 50.93
C VAL A 3 -25.25 53.89 50.85
N GLY A 4 -24.87 53.28 51.98
CA GLY A 4 -23.71 52.42 52.10
C GLY A 4 -23.93 51.12 51.33
N LEU A 5 -22.98 50.78 50.47
CA LEU A 5 -22.92 49.50 49.78
C LEU A 5 -22.06 48.57 50.64
N MET A 6 -22.71 47.62 51.31
CA MET A 6 -22.04 46.62 52.13
C MET A 6 -21.15 45.75 51.23
N ALA A 7 -19.84 45.85 51.43
CA ALA A 7 -18.88 44.88 50.94
C ALA A 7 -19.08 43.57 51.73
N GLY A 8 -19.85 42.65 51.14
CA GLY A 8 -19.94 41.28 51.62
C GLY A 8 -18.65 40.55 51.29
N THR A 9 -17.76 40.42 52.27
CA THR A 9 -16.69 39.42 52.26
C THR A 9 -17.33 38.04 52.25
N LEU A 10 -17.40 37.41 51.09
CA LEU A 10 -17.67 35.98 50.98
C LEU A 10 -16.43 35.25 51.53
N LEU A 11 -16.60 34.78 52.76
CA LEU A 11 -15.67 33.94 53.48
C LEU A 11 -15.41 32.65 52.68
N THR A 12 -14.14 32.45 52.34
CA THR A 12 -13.40 31.19 52.39
C THR A 12 -14.25 29.91 52.53
N SER A 13 -14.49 29.24 51.40
CA SER A 13 -14.72 27.79 51.36
C SER A 13 -14.00 27.20 50.13
N CYS A 14 -12.71 27.50 50.02
CA CYS A 14 -11.79 26.79 49.12
C CYS A 14 -11.12 25.70 49.96
N GLY A 15 -11.43 24.43 49.73
CA GLY A 15 -10.87 23.36 50.56
C GLY A 15 -11.00 21.95 50.01
N GLU A 16 -12.22 21.50 49.72
CA GLU A 16 -12.46 20.08 49.36
C GLU A 16 -13.21 19.86 48.05
N ALA A 17 -14.27 20.63 47.72
CA ALA A 17 -15.01 20.44 46.46
C ALA A 17 -14.10 20.63 45.23
N SER A 18 -13.30 21.69 45.22
CA SER A 18 -12.34 21.97 44.14
C SER A 18 -11.23 20.92 43.98
N LYS A 19 -10.90 20.14 45.02
CA LYS A 19 -9.87 19.09 44.92
C LYS A 19 -10.42 17.78 44.38
N ASN A 20 -11.68 17.47 44.65
CA ASN A 20 -12.35 16.32 44.06
C ASN A 20 -12.66 16.58 42.58
N ASP A 21 -13.19 17.75 42.23
CA ASP A 21 -13.44 18.14 40.83
C ASP A 21 -12.16 18.14 39.98
N LEU A 22 -11.00 18.53 40.55
CA LEU A 22 -9.70 18.48 39.88
C LEU A 22 -9.13 17.07 39.72
N LYS A 23 -9.46 16.15 40.64
CA LYS A 23 -9.05 14.75 40.55
C LYS A 23 -9.89 14.03 39.52
N ASP A 24 -11.20 14.20 39.58
CA ASP A 24 -12.16 13.60 38.66
C ASP A 24 -11.91 14.08 37.23
N ALA A 25 -11.71 15.39 37.02
CA ALA A 25 -11.34 15.92 35.70
C ALA A 25 -9.99 15.41 35.17
N LYS A 26 -9.02 15.11 36.06
CA LYS A 26 -7.72 14.57 35.66
C LYS A 26 -7.81 13.07 35.33
N GLU A 27 -8.65 12.35 36.04
CA GLU A 27 -8.94 10.93 35.80
C GLU A 27 -9.70 10.76 34.49
N ASP A 28 -10.76 11.54 34.26
CA ASP A 28 -11.50 11.60 32.99
C ASP A 28 -10.58 11.95 31.81
N MET A 29 -9.72 12.96 31.96
CA MET A 29 -8.77 13.35 30.90
C MET A 29 -7.74 12.26 30.61
N SER A 30 -7.31 11.51 31.64
CA SER A 30 -6.41 10.36 31.51
C SER A 30 -7.12 9.20 30.81
N GLU A 31 -8.37 8.92 31.15
CA GLU A 31 -9.20 7.89 30.53
C GLU A 31 -9.47 8.20 29.05
N VAL A 32 -9.91 9.42 28.73
CA VAL A 32 -10.12 9.88 27.34
C VAL A 32 -8.83 9.78 26.52
N THR A 33 -7.67 10.15 27.11
CA THR A 33 -6.37 10.02 26.43
C THR A 33 -6.00 8.55 26.21
N GLY A 34 -6.33 7.67 27.16
CA GLY A 34 -6.15 6.23 27.05
C GLY A 34 -7.02 5.62 25.96
N ASP A 35 -8.30 5.99 25.92
CA ASP A 35 -9.28 5.54 24.93
C ASP A 35 -8.91 5.99 23.52
N LEU A 36 -8.50 7.25 23.36
CA LEU A 36 -8.05 7.77 22.06
C LEU A 36 -6.81 7.01 21.55
N LYS A 37 -5.87 6.69 22.45
CA LYS A 37 -4.68 5.88 22.10
C LYS A 37 -5.06 4.45 21.72
N ARG A 38 -6.03 3.84 22.41
CA ARG A 38 -6.55 2.50 22.09
C ARG A 38 -7.25 2.49 20.75
N ALA A 39 -8.22 3.39 20.55
CA ALA A 39 -8.94 3.54 19.29
C ALA A 39 -8.00 3.77 18.09
N ASN A 40 -6.96 4.59 18.25
CA ASN A 40 -5.98 4.81 17.18
C ASN A 40 -5.15 3.55 16.88
N LYS A 41 -4.76 2.78 17.90
CA LYS A 41 -4.06 1.50 17.71
C LYS A 41 -4.93 0.46 17.02
N ASP A 42 -6.19 0.37 17.42
CA ASP A 42 -7.15 -0.58 16.86
C ASP A 42 -7.44 -0.24 15.39
N ALA A 43 -7.62 1.04 15.07
CA ALA A 43 -7.78 1.51 13.69
C ALA A 43 -6.54 1.19 12.82
N LYS A 44 -5.32 1.45 13.32
CA LYS A 44 -4.09 1.08 12.60
C LYS A 44 -3.96 -0.43 12.39
N LEU A 45 -4.37 -1.24 13.36
CA LEU A 45 -4.36 -2.70 13.24
C LEU A 45 -5.36 -3.19 12.19
N GLU A 46 -6.55 -2.61 12.15
CA GLU A 46 -7.56 -2.92 11.14
C GLU A 46 -7.07 -2.59 9.73
N VAL A 47 -6.50 -1.39 9.54
CA VAL A 47 -5.89 -0.98 8.27
C VAL A 47 -4.78 -1.94 7.87
N LYS A 48 -3.87 -2.26 8.79
CA LYS A 48 -2.76 -3.19 8.54
C LYS A 48 -3.25 -4.56 8.08
N ASN A 49 -4.25 -5.11 8.75
CA ASN A 49 -4.82 -6.40 8.38
C ASN A 49 -5.47 -6.35 6.99
N ALA A 50 -6.18 -5.26 6.67
CA ALA A 50 -6.80 -5.08 5.36
C ALA A 50 -5.75 -4.97 4.25
N VAL A 51 -4.71 -4.16 4.46
CA VAL A 51 -3.58 -3.99 3.51
C VAL A 51 -2.86 -5.31 3.29
N ASN A 52 -2.54 -6.05 4.36
CA ASN A 52 -1.86 -7.35 4.23
C ASN A 52 -2.71 -8.38 3.47
N ALA A 53 -4.01 -8.50 3.80
CA ALA A 53 -4.88 -9.45 3.12
C ALA A 53 -5.06 -9.12 1.62
N GLN A 54 -5.19 -7.83 1.31
CA GLN A 54 -5.24 -7.35 -0.06
C GLN A 54 -3.92 -7.66 -0.80
N TRP A 55 -2.79 -7.31 -0.18
CA TRP A 55 -1.46 -7.54 -0.72
C TRP A 55 -1.16 -9.02 -1.01
N ASP A 56 -1.47 -9.91 -0.07
CA ASP A 56 -1.21 -11.35 -0.23
C ASP A 56 -1.97 -11.94 -1.43
N THR A 57 -3.22 -11.50 -1.62
CA THR A 57 -4.05 -11.89 -2.75
C THR A 57 -3.44 -11.39 -4.06
N PHE A 58 -3.12 -10.09 -4.11
CA PHE A 58 -2.54 -9.46 -5.28
C PHE A 58 -1.19 -10.07 -5.64
N LYS A 59 -0.28 -10.21 -4.69
CA LYS A 59 1.04 -10.81 -4.89
C LYS A 59 0.93 -12.21 -5.49
N THR A 60 0.03 -13.04 -4.98
CA THR A 60 -0.19 -14.40 -5.50
C THR A 60 -0.61 -14.38 -6.96
N GLN A 61 -1.53 -13.48 -7.33
CA GLN A 61 -1.99 -13.31 -8.71
C GLN A 61 -0.88 -12.78 -9.62
N SER A 62 -0.10 -11.81 -9.14
CA SER A 62 1.03 -11.22 -9.85
C SER A 62 2.14 -12.24 -10.10
N ASP A 63 2.51 -13.03 -9.09
CA ASP A 63 3.50 -14.12 -9.21
C ASP A 63 3.06 -15.16 -10.26
N LEU A 64 1.77 -15.51 -10.27
CA LEU A 64 1.21 -16.42 -11.27
C LEU A 64 1.26 -15.82 -12.68
N ALA A 65 0.90 -14.54 -12.82
CA ALA A 65 0.92 -13.84 -14.10
C ALA A 65 2.36 -13.70 -14.65
N ILE A 66 3.33 -13.33 -13.80
CA ILE A 66 4.76 -13.30 -14.15
C ILE A 66 5.22 -14.69 -14.60
N SER A 67 4.91 -15.74 -13.85
CA SER A 67 5.32 -17.11 -14.19
C SER A 67 4.72 -17.57 -15.52
N SER A 68 3.46 -17.22 -15.78
CA SER A 68 2.82 -17.49 -17.08
C SER A 68 3.52 -16.75 -18.22
N THR A 69 3.91 -15.49 -18.00
CA THR A 69 4.66 -14.69 -18.97
C THR A 69 6.06 -15.27 -19.23
N GLU A 70 6.76 -15.73 -18.19
CA GLU A 70 8.06 -16.41 -18.33
C GLU A 70 7.92 -17.67 -19.21
N ALA A 71 6.86 -18.47 -19.02
CA ALA A 71 6.58 -19.62 -19.85
C ALA A 71 6.26 -19.23 -21.31
N GLU A 72 5.49 -18.17 -21.55
CA GLU A 72 5.22 -17.66 -22.90
C GLU A 72 6.49 -17.19 -23.60
N ILE A 73 7.39 -16.49 -22.88
CA ILE A 73 8.69 -16.07 -23.41
C ILE A 73 9.51 -17.28 -23.88
N LEU A 74 9.56 -18.37 -23.11
CA LEU A 74 10.27 -19.59 -23.51
C LEU A 74 9.70 -20.18 -24.80
N VAL A 75 8.37 -20.26 -24.92
CA VAL A 75 7.70 -20.72 -26.15
C VAL A 75 8.03 -19.80 -27.34
N LEU A 76 8.08 -18.49 -27.13
CA LEU A 76 8.45 -17.53 -28.18
C LEU A 76 9.91 -17.70 -28.58
N ARG A 77 10.85 -17.96 -27.66
CA ARG A 77 12.25 -18.27 -27.99
C ARG A 77 12.36 -19.47 -28.93
N GLU A 78 11.63 -20.55 -28.66
CA GLU A 78 11.61 -21.73 -29.52
C GLU A 78 11.05 -21.43 -30.92
N LYS A 79 10.01 -20.59 -31.02
CA LYS A 79 9.47 -20.15 -32.31
C LYS A 79 10.48 -19.28 -33.08
N ILE A 80 11.15 -18.36 -32.41
CA ILE A 80 12.16 -17.47 -32.99
C ILE A 80 13.36 -18.27 -33.52
N ALA A 81 13.75 -19.35 -32.84
CA ALA A 81 14.84 -20.22 -33.29
C ALA A 81 14.58 -20.86 -34.67
N LYS A 82 13.30 -21.01 -35.06
CA LYS A 82 12.88 -21.55 -36.36
C LYS A 82 12.77 -20.49 -37.46
N ALA A 83 12.90 -19.20 -37.13
CA ALA A 83 12.84 -18.11 -38.09
C ALA A 83 14.16 -17.97 -38.87
N ASN A 84 14.09 -17.33 -40.05
CA ASN A 84 15.28 -17.01 -40.83
C ASN A 84 16.21 -16.04 -40.09
N ASP A 85 17.47 -15.93 -40.52
CA ASP A 85 18.51 -15.21 -39.78
C ASP A 85 18.18 -13.72 -39.53
N ALA A 86 17.60 -13.04 -40.52
CA ALA A 86 17.22 -11.64 -40.41
C ALA A 86 16.07 -11.43 -39.40
N GLN A 87 15.00 -12.23 -39.53
CA GLN A 87 13.86 -12.20 -38.61
C GLN A 87 14.28 -12.60 -37.20
N ARG A 88 15.09 -13.65 -37.06
CA ARG A 88 15.56 -14.18 -35.79
C ARG A 88 16.30 -13.12 -34.98
N LYS A 89 17.19 -12.35 -35.61
CA LYS A 89 17.91 -11.25 -34.94
C LYS A 89 16.95 -10.15 -34.45
N LYS A 90 16.01 -9.72 -35.30
CA LYS A 90 15.02 -8.68 -34.95
C LYS A 90 14.09 -9.14 -33.82
N LEU A 91 13.55 -10.35 -33.93
CA LEU A 91 12.64 -10.94 -32.95
C LEU A 91 13.31 -11.19 -31.61
N ASN A 92 14.54 -11.71 -31.59
CA ASN A 92 15.28 -11.88 -30.34
C ASN A 92 15.50 -10.55 -29.62
N ALA A 93 15.95 -9.52 -30.34
CA ALA A 93 16.16 -8.20 -29.73
C ALA A 93 14.87 -7.58 -29.19
N ALA A 94 13.72 -7.85 -29.83
CA ALA A 94 12.42 -7.42 -29.32
C ALA A 94 12.00 -8.24 -28.08
N LEU A 95 12.17 -9.57 -28.11
CA LEU A 95 11.85 -10.44 -26.99
C LEU A 95 12.74 -10.18 -25.77
N ASP A 96 14.03 -9.90 -25.96
CA ASP A 96 14.97 -9.53 -24.88
C ASP A 96 14.47 -8.32 -24.10
N LYS A 97 13.89 -7.32 -24.78
CA LYS A 97 13.32 -6.14 -24.14
C LYS A 97 12.08 -6.47 -23.33
N LEU A 98 11.21 -7.34 -23.84
CA LEU A 98 10.00 -7.77 -23.15
C LEU A 98 10.34 -8.65 -21.94
N GLU A 99 11.33 -9.52 -22.07
CA GLU A 99 11.85 -10.33 -20.96
C GLU A 99 12.44 -9.45 -19.85
N LYS A 100 13.22 -8.40 -20.22
CA LYS A 100 13.72 -7.43 -19.24
C LYS A 100 12.58 -6.72 -18.49
N LYS A 101 11.51 -6.29 -19.20
CA LYS A 101 10.33 -5.71 -18.56
C LYS A 101 9.65 -6.68 -17.57
N ASN A 102 9.53 -7.95 -17.94
CA ASN A 102 9.00 -8.97 -17.03
C ASN A 102 9.86 -9.12 -15.76
N GLN A 103 11.19 -9.05 -15.91
CA GLN A 103 12.12 -9.08 -14.77
C GLN A 103 12.01 -7.84 -13.88
N GLU A 104 11.78 -6.66 -14.47
CA GLU A 104 11.54 -5.40 -13.74
C GLU A 104 10.26 -5.51 -12.90
N LEU A 105 9.14 -5.97 -13.49
CA LEU A 105 7.87 -6.21 -12.78
C LEU A 105 8.04 -7.24 -11.64
N LYS A 106 8.81 -8.30 -11.86
CA LYS A 106 9.15 -9.27 -10.80
C LYS A 106 9.93 -8.63 -9.65
N ALA A 107 10.85 -7.73 -9.95
CA ALA A 107 11.61 -7.00 -8.94
C ALA A 107 10.72 -6.04 -8.14
N GLU A 108 9.78 -5.34 -8.80
CA GLU A 108 8.84 -4.43 -8.14
C GLU A 108 7.95 -5.15 -7.12
N ILE A 109 7.40 -6.32 -7.47
CA ILE A 109 6.63 -7.15 -6.53
C ILE A 109 7.50 -7.58 -5.34
N ALA A 110 8.76 -7.96 -5.58
CA ALA A 110 9.67 -8.36 -4.53
C ALA A 110 9.99 -7.19 -3.58
N GLU A 111 10.26 -6.01 -4.13
CA GLU A 111 10.54 -4.79 -3.37
C GLU A 111 9.32 -4.36 -2.54
N ARG A 112 8.12 -4.31 -3.13
CA ARG A 112 6.90 -3.94 -2.40
C ARG A 112 6.59 -4.95 -1.30
N ASN A 113 6.73 -6.25 -1.58
CA ASN A 113 6.59 -7.30 -0.57
C ASN A 113 7.57 -7.12 0.60
N GLN A 114 8.81 -6.73 0.32
CA GLN A 114 9.79 -6.45 1.38
C GLN A 114 9.35 -5.27 2.25
N LYS A 115 8.92 -4.16 1.63
CA LYS A 115 8.44 -2.97 2.35
C LYS A 115 7.27 -3.28 3.29
N ILE A 116 6.32 -4.11 2.84
CA ILE A 116 5.17 -4.51 3.65
C ILE A 116 5.60 -5.42 4.81
N LYS A 117 6.48 -6.40 4.57
CA LYS A 117 6.99 -7.31 5.61
C LYS A 117 7.83 -6.61 6.68
N GLU A 118 8.61 -5.62 6.28
CA GLU A 118 9.44 -4.81 7.17
C GLU A 118 8.65 -3.70 7.86
N GLU A 119 7.34 -3.58 7.60
CA GLU A 119 6.48 -2.50 8.08
C GLU A 119 7.06 -1.11 7.76
N ALA A 120 7.73 -1.00 6.60
CA ALA A 120 8.34 0.23 6.11
C ALA A 120 7.32 1.18 5.46
N ILE A 121 6.03 0.84 5.52
CA ILE A 121 4.89 1.69 5.13
C ILE A 121 4.11 2.09 6.38
N ASP A 122 3.55 3.30 6.41
CA ASP A 122 2.61 3.67 7.47
C ASP A 122 1.25 3.02 7.16
N PHE A 123 0.73 2.22 8.09
CA PHE A 123 -0.56 1.57 7.95
C PHE A 123 -1.68 2.52 8.40
N ASP A 124 -1.94 3.53 7.56
CA ASP A 124 -3.05 4.47 7.69
C ASP A 124 -4.05 4.34 6.51
N GLU A 125 -5.11 5.13 6.47
CA GLU A 125 -6.08 5.08 5.37
C GLU A 125 -5.47 5.39 4.00
N ALA A 126 -4.39 6.19 3.94
CA ALA A 126 -3.69 6.47 2.70
C ALA A 126 -2.92 5.25 2.17
N ALA A 127 -2.49 4.35 3.06
CA ALA A 127 -1.87 3.08 2.69
C ALA A 127 -2.78 2.24 1.77
N LYS A 128 -4.08 2.17 2.07
CA LYS A 128 -5.05 1.41 1.26
C LYS A 128 -5.13 1.94 -0.17
N GLU A 129 -5.12 3.26 -0.34
CA GLU A 129 -5.16 3.88 -1.67
C GLU A 129 -3.84 3.71 -2.41
N SER A 130 -2.71 3.83 -1.70
CA SER A 130 -1.38 3.57 -2.27
C SER A 130 -1.23 2.14 -2.77
N GLU A 131 -1.74 1.14 -2.04
CA GLU A 131 -1.74 -0.24 -2.55
C GLU A 131 -2.60 -0.37 -3.81
N LYS A 132 -3.82 0.17 -3.81
CA LYS A 132 -4.70 0.10 -4.99
C LYS A 132 -4.09 0.76 -6.23
N GLU A 133 -3.40 1.88 -6.05
CA GLU A 133 -2.68 2.56 -7.13
C GLU A 133 -1.56 1.68 -7.68
N PHE A 134 -0.72 1.13 -6.79
CA PHE A 134 0.33 0.20 -7.18
C PHE A 134 -0.23 -1.02 -7.94
N GLU A 135 -1.30 -1.63 -7.42
CA GLU A 135 -1.96 -2.77 -8.07
C GLU A 135 -2.48 -2.41 -9.47
N ARG A 136 -3.06 -1.22 -9.62
CA ARG A 136 -3.61 -0.75 -10.90
C ARG A 136 -2.50 -0.54 -11.93
N GLU A 137 -1.41 0.11 -11.54
CA GLU A 137 -0.25 0.35 -12.41
C GLU A 137 0.41 -0.97 -12.81
N PHE A 138 0.69 -1.84 -11.85
CA PHE A 138 1.27 -3.14 -12.11
C PHE A 138 0.42 -3.99 -13.07
N ASN A 139 -0.89 -4.04 -12.84
CA ASN A 139 -1.82 -4.77 -13.71
C ASN A 139 -1.87 -4.18 -15.13
N HIS A 140 -1.78 -2.85 -15.24
CA HIS A 140 -1.69 -2.17 -16.52
C HIS A 140 -0.43 -2.60 -17.27
N ASP A 141 0.73 -2.55 -16.61
CA ASP A 141 2.01 -2.88 -17.23
C ASP A 141 2.12 -4.35 -17.61
N MET A 142 1.59 -5.26 -16.78
CA MET A 142 1.44 -6.67 -17.14
C MET A 142 0.55 -6.88 -18.36
N LYS A 143 -0.53 -6.11 -18.50
CA LYS A 143 -1.42 -6.19 -19.67
C LYS A 143 -0.74 -5.66 -20.94
N GLU A 144 0.00 -4.56 -20.84
CA GLU A 144 0.79 -4.05 -21.95
C GLU A 144 1.86 -5.05 -22.39
N LEU A 145 2.57 -5.66 -21.43
CA LEU A 145 3.56 -6.70 -21.68
C LEU A 145 2.95 -7.90 -22.40
N GLY A 146 1.83 -8.43 -21.91
CA GLY A 146 1.13 -9.54 -22.54
C GLY A 146 0.63 -9.21 -23.95
N THR A 147 0.24 -7.96 -24.20
CA THR A 147 -0.13 -7.50 -25.55
C THR A 147 1.08 -7.45 -26.47
N ALA A 148 2.21 -6.91 -25.99
CA ALA A 148 3.44 -6.82 -26.75
C ALA A 148 4.02 -8.20 -27.12
N LEU A 149 3.91 -9.18 -26.21
CA LEU A 149 4.31 -10.57 -26.48
C LEU A 149 3.48 -11.21 -27.60
N LYS A 150 2.15 -11.02 -27.57
CA LYS A 150 1.24 -11.49 -28.64
C LYS A 150 1.52 -10.83 -29.99
N ASP A 151 1.96 -9.59 -29.97
CA ASP A 151 2.20 -8.79 -31.17
C ASP A 151 3.61 -8.99 -31.76
N LEU A 152 4.49 -9.71 -31.07
CA LEU A 152 5.90 -9.90 -31.43
C LEU A 152 6.11 -10.40 -32.87
N PHE A 153 5.21 -11.25 -33.36
CA PHE A 153 5.26 -11.80 -34.71
C PHE A 153 4.39 -11.05 -35.74
N LYS A 154 3.48 -10.17 -35.31
CA LYS A 154 2.53 -9.50 -36.22
C LYS A 154 3.21 -8.58 -37.23
N ASN A 155 4.31 -7.92 -36.83
CA ASN A 155 5.03 -6.96 -37.67
C ASN A 155 6.25 -7.57 -38.40
N ASN A 156 6.33 -8.91 -38.49
CA ASN A 156 7.44 -9.64 -39.08
C ASN A 156 6.99 -10.66 -40.15
N VAL A 157 5.73 -10.59 -40.59
CA VAL A 157 5.17 -11.36 -41.69
C VAL A 157 5.22 -10.51 -42.96
N GLU A 158 6.42 -10.35 -43.53
CA GLU A 158 6.65 -9.92 -44.92
C GLU A 158 7.67 -10.84 -45.57
#